data_AF-A0A520DIM7-F1
#
_entry.id   AF-A0A520DIM7-F1
#
_cell.length_a   1.000
_cell.length_b   1.000
_cell.length_c   1.000
_cell.angle_alpha   90.00
_cell.angle_beta   90.00
_cell.angle_gamma   90.00
#
_symmetry.space_group_name_H-M   'P 1'
#
loop_
_entity.id
_entity.type
_entity.pdbx_description
1 polymer ?
#
loop_
_entity_poly.entity_id
_entity_poly.type
_entity_poly.pdbx_seq_one_letter_code
_entity_poly.pdbx_strand_id
1 'polypeptide(L)'
;VKDNPGEFVLSKWDELYYKARSVTNMTSKAIRNKSSIPYEYTVPREFAERDFDYFYNKDFCFTAFVSQPGCGKSILLTHLIDKSFFSEHALYKNDMVWFIDANTLYHSEYSDFDLENWLNEQLGGGKNFINYFNDDPLRRKGKVILVLDGFDEVSIKKAQLKSLLNRIANFICASEGCDWIKVVLSMRSTTWIDFYEQIRHSAYLKSKLFIGNQVMMDYFANVPPLSDKEINQVLSKFSDIDVTQVNQKLKSQFKYPFYLQVYYQLKEDGKTFDYRTDLPFYELISGFVSEKINLSQHYTEKILLLKKIIVLSKQIKKGNLVYKENLLNDITVFREAYEQLLIDGILIEEKLADHIMPKEVVRFIHSDIYEYFLFIQIIDNNQRNINNDLFEYLRIEYSRNPLRLQLLQWAVRHAVINNNITPVIEALKLKLPSKEKNKLMLFILQLLEFKSLNKNKGFNRIIDEHLHDAFLKEIMQLDLLGPCYKEILKTLKRLTTQPNELMIYSSLLAYIAVLELDTQQLRLEIADLKNIGGGLQKWLVKPADAFSIIYN
;
A
#
# COMPACT_ATOMS: atom_id res chain seq x y z
N VAL A 1 -42.82 -47.21 32.72
CA VAL A 1 -43.12 -46.21 31.67
C VAL A 1 -41.77 -45.70 31.19
N LYS A 2 -41.56 -45.71 29.87
CA LYS A 2 -40.25 -45.73 29.20
C LYS A 2 -39.39 -44.50 29.50
N ASP A 3 -38.13 -44.76 29.86
CA ASP A 3 -37.01 -43.84 29.64
C ASP A 3 -36.88 -43.58 28.13
N ASN A 4 -37.00 -42.31 27.74
CA ASN A 4 -36.67 -41.86 26.39
C ASN A 4 -35.14 -41.64 26.31
N PRO A 5 -34.44 -42.28 25.37
CA PRO A 5 -33.02 -42.02 25.16
C PRO A 5 -32.83 -40.79 24.26
N GLY A 6 -32.07 -39.79 24.74
CA GLY A 6 -31.18 -39.02 23.85
C GLY A 6 -31.59 -37.63 23.39
N GLU A 7 -32.24 -36.79 24.20
CA GLU A 7 -32.05 -35.34 24.05
C GLU A 7 -30.76 -34.94 24.77
N PHE A 8 -29.66 -34.80 24.03
CA PHE A 8 -28.47 -34.13 24.54
C PHE A 8 -28.84 -32.67 24.83
N VAL A 9 -29.20 -32.37 26.08
CA VAL A 9 -29.34 -30.98 26.53
C VAL A 9 -27.95 -30.34 26.45
N LEU A 10 -27.76 -29.50 25.43
CA LEU A 10 -26.53 -28.72 25.25
C LEU A 10 -26.27 -27.91 26.52
N SER A 11 -25.04 -27.95 27.04
CA SER A 11 -24.70 -27.09 28.17
C SER A 11 -24.80 -25.62 27.75
N LYS A 12 -25.06 -24.71 28.69
CA LYS A 12 -25.14 -23.28 28.39
C LYS A 12 -23.86 -22.75 27.72
N TRP A 13 -22.71 -23.30 28.09
CA TRP A 13 -21.44 -23.01 27.43
C TRP A 13 -21.45 -23.40 25.95
N ASP A 14 -21.95 -24.59 25.62
CA ASP A 14 -22.01 -25.07 24.23
C ASP A 14 -22.96 -24.19 23.40
N GLU A 15 -24.11 -23.80 23.94
CA GLU A 15 -25.02 -22.85 23.27
C GLU A 15 -24.31 -21.53 22.95
N LEU A 16 -23.64 -20.94 23.93
CA LEU A 16 -22.89 -19.69 23.76
C LEU A 16 -21.72 -19.85 22.80
N TYR A 17 -21.02 -20.98 22.85
CA TYR A 17 -19.92 -21.30 21.95
C TYR A 17 -20.39 -21.35 20.49
N TYR A 18 -21.53 -22.00 20.21
CA TYR A 18 -22.11 -22.02 18.86
C TYR A 18 -22.58 -20.64 18.40
N LYS A 19 -23.17 -19.84 19.29
CA LYS A 19 -23.53 -18.44 18.97
C LYS A 19 -22.28 -17.60 18.64
N ALA A 20 -21.25 -17.68 19.47
CA ALA A 20 -19.99 -16.98 19.27
C ALA A 20 -19.34 -17.36 17.94
N ARG A 21 -19.31 -18.66 17.65
CA ARG A 21 -18.80 -19.19 16.38
C ARG A 21 -19.59 -18.68 15.17
N SER A 22 -20.92 -18.60 15.29
CA SER A 22 -21.79 -18.05 14.23
C SER A 22 -21.46 -16.58 13.96
N VAL A 23 -21.42 -15.74 15.00
CA VAL A 23 -21.07 -14.31 14.88
C VAL A 23 -19.66 -14.15 14.29
N THR A 24 -18.69 -14.87 14.82
CA THR A 24 -17.31 -14.81 14.35
C THR A 24 -17.17 -15.23 12.88
N ASN A 25 -17.88 -16.27 12.44
CA ASN A 25 -17.88 -16.70 11.04
C ASN A 25 -18.53 -15.65 10.12
N MET A 26 -19.62 -15.00 10.57
CA MET A 26 -20.26 -13.92 9.82
C MET A 26 -19.32 -12.72 9.66
N THR A 27 -18.70 -12.26 10.74
CA THR A 27 -17.72 -11.17 10.72
C THR A 27 -16.52 -11.50 9.84
N SER A 28 -15.93 -12.69 10.01
CA SER A 28 -14.80 -13.16 9.20
C SER A 28 -15.16 -13.20 7.72
N LYS A 29 -16.33 -13.75 7.37
CA LYS A 29 -16.81 -13.79 5.98
C LYS A 29 -17.03 -12.39 5.41
N ALA A 30 -17.60 -11.48 6.18
CA ALA A 30 -17.80 -10.10 5.77
C ALA A 30 -16.45 -9.39 5.49
N ILE A 31 -15.45 -9.59 6.35
CA ILE A 31 -14.10 -9.04 6.17
C ILE A 31 -13.42 -9.64 4.93
N ARG A 32 -13.48 -10.97 4.75
CA ARG A 32 -12.92 -11.63 3.55
C ARG A 32 -13.56 -11.12 2.27
N ASN A 33 -14.88 -10.92 2.26
CA ASN A 33 -15.60 -10.38 1.10
C ASN A 33 -15.28 -8.90 0.82
N LYS A 34 -14.92 -8.12 1.86
CA LYS A 34 -14.47 -6.73 1.74
C LYS A 34 -12.97 -6.62 1.41
N SER A 35 -12.24 -7.74 1.40
CA SER A 35 -10.82 -7.76 1.07
C SER A 35 -10.61 -7.25 -0.36
N SER A 36 -9.72 -6.27 -0.51
CA SER A 36 -9.50 -5.61 -1.80
C SER A 36 -8.65 -6.41 -2.78
N ILE A 37 -8.03 -7.49 -2.29
CA ILE A 37 -7.48 -8.58 -3.09
C ILE A 37 -8.13 -9.88 -2.61
N PRO A 38 -8.22 -10.93 -3.46
CA PRO A 38 -8.72 -12.24 -3.04
C PRO A 38 -8.06 -12.68 -1.73
N TYR A 39 -8.87 -13.13 -0.76
CA TYR A 39 -8.37 -13.46 0.58
C TYR A 39 -7.29 -14.55 0.50
N GLU A 40 -7.41 -15.45 -0.47
CA GLU A 40 -6.48 -16.52 -0.78
C GLU A 40 -5.08 -15.98 -1.11
N TYR A 41 -4.96 -14.76 -1.66
CA TYR A 41 -3.70 -14.09 -1.96
C TYR A 41 -3.07 -13.40 -0.74
N THR A 42 -3.85 -13.16 0.32
CA THR A 42 -3.32 -12.60 1.58
C THR A 42 -2.55 -13.67 2.38
N VAL A 43 -1.79 -13.26 3.40
CA VAL A 43 -0.95 -14.18 4.19
C VAL A 43 -1.13 -13.97 5.69
N PRO A 44 -1.06 -15.04 6.51
CA PRO A 44 -1.03 -14.94 7.96
C PRO A 44 0.27 -14.29 8.42
N ARG A 45 0.22 -13.60 9.57
CA ARG A 45 1.34 -12.81 10.08
C ARG A 45 1.89 -13.40 11.37
N GLU A 46 3.09 -13.99 11.29
CA GLU A 46 3.74 -14.73 12.36
C GLU A 46 3.99 -13.90 13.64
N PHE A 47 4.19 -12.59 13.52
CA PHE A 47 4.35 -11.74 14.70
C PHE A 47 3.04 -11.65 15.51
N ALA A 48 1.89 -11.57 14.85
CA ALA A 48 0.59 -11.44 15.49
C ALA A 48 0.21 -12.71 16.26
N GLU A 49 0.56 -13.87 15.71
CA GLU A 49 0.39 -15.17 16.37
C GLU A 49 1.21 -15.23 17.66
N ARG A 50 2.51 -14.92 17.58
CA ARG A 50 3.41 -14.92 18.75
C ARG A 50 2.97 -13.93 19.83
N ASP A 51 2.59 -12.72 19.42
CA ASP A 51 2.12 -11.68 20.32
C ASP A 51 0.79 -12.08 20.98
N PHE A 52 -0.13 -12.68 20.22
CA PHE A 52 -1.39 -13.19 20.75
C PHE A 52 -1.17 -14.36 21.73
N ASP A 53 -0.31 -15.32 21.40
CA ASP A 53 -0.02 -16.46 22.27
C ASP A 53 0.61 -15.99 23.59
N TYR A 54 1.51 -14.99 23.54
CA TYR A 54 2.07 -14.39 24.74
C TYR A 54 1.00 -13.69 25.58
N PHE A 55 0.18 -12.84 24.96
CA PHE A 55 -0.95 -12.16 25.59
C PHE A 55 -1.94 -13.15 26.26
N TYR A 56 -2.28 -14.21 25.55
CA TYR A 56 -3.24 -15.21 25.96
C TYR A 56 -2.78 -15.95 27.22
N ASN A 57 -1.50 -16.32 27.26
CA ASN A 57 -0.91 -17.13 28.33
C ASN A 57 -0.46 -16.33 29.57
N LYS A 58 -0.34 -15.00 29.45
CA LYS A 58 0.09 -14.12 30.55
C LYS A 58 -1.08 -13.42 31.22
N ASP A 59 -0.78 -12.76 32.34
CA ASP A 59 -1.75 -12.03 33.18
C ASP A 59 -2.10 -10.64 32.61
N PHE A 60 -2.49 -10.61 31.33
CA PHE A 60 -3.03 -9.44 30.65
C PHE A 60 -4.53 -9.60 30.43
N CYS A 61 -5.32 -8.55 30.59
CA CYS A 61 -6.75 -8.60 30.30
C CYS A 61 -7.05 -8.17 28.87
N PHE A 62 -6.23 -7.27 28.30
CA PHE A 62 -6.46 -6.77 26.96
C PHE A 62 -5.19 -6.42 26.19
N THR A 63 -5.33 -6.41 24.87
CA THR A 63 -4.31 -5.98 23.90
C THR A 63 -4.97 -5.20 22.77
N ALA A 64 -4.18 -4.43 22.03
CA ALA A 64 -4.64 -3.72 20.85
C ALA A 64 -3.68 -3.90 19.68
N PHE A 65 -4.17 -4.22 18.49
CA PHE A 65 -3.44 -4.11 17.23
C PHE A 65 -3.66 -2.71 16.66
N VAL A 66 -2.59 -1.92 16.60
CA VAL A 66 -2.63 -0.50 16.28
C VAL A 66 -1.77 -0.20 15.07
N SER A 67 -2.35 0.49 14.10
CA SER A 67 -1.67 0.87 12.86
C SER A 67 -2.41 2.00 12.14
N GLN A 68 -1.73 2.61 11.17
CA GLN A 68 -2.38 3.48 10.19
C GLN A 68 -3.43 2.74 9.34
N PRO A 69 -4.36 3.47 8.70
CA PRO A 69 -5.25 2.90 7.68
C PRO A 69 -4.45 2.16 6.59
N GLY A 70 -5.03 1.11 6.01
CA GLY A 70 -4.41 0.37 4.90
C GLY A 70 -3.31 -0.63 5.27
N CYS A 71 -2.95 -0.80 6.55
CA CYS A 71 -1.95 -1.82 6.98
C CYS A 71 -2.51 -3.25 7.14
N GLY A 72 -3.79 -3.49 6.85
CA GLY A 72 -4.38 -4.85 6.83
C GLY A 72 -4.74 -5.46 8.18
N LYS A 73 -5.06 -4.67 9.22
CA LYS A 73 -5.43 -5.18 10.57
C LYS A 73 -6.58 -6.18 10.57
N SER A 74 -7.68 -5.90 9.87
CA SER A 74 -8.86 -6.77 9.82
C SER A 74 -8.54 -8.13 9.18
N ILE A 75 -7.71 -8.13 8.13
CA ILE A 75 -7.22 -9.35 7.48
C ILE A 75 -6.28 -10.11 8.42
N LEU A 76 -5.37 -9.41 9.12
CA LEU A 76 -4.51 -9.99 10.14
C LEU A 76 -5.32 -10.70 11.23
N LEU A 77 -6.35 -10.04 11.78
CA LEU A 77 -7.22 -10.64 12.80
C LEU A 77 -7.98 -11.85 12.28
N THR A 78 -8.46 -11.80 11.04
CA THR A 78 -9.16 -12.94 10.42
C THR A 78 -8.25 -14.16 10.32
N HIS A 79 -7.02 -13.99 9.82
CA HIS A 79 -6.01 -15.06 9.79
C HIS A 79 -5.66 -15.58 11.18
N LEU A 80 -5.48 -14.68 12.15
CA LEU A 80 -5.18 -15.04 13.53
C LEU A 80 -6.30 -15.90 14.13
N ILE A 81 -7.56 -15.47 13.98
CA ILE A 81 -8.71 -16.19 14.52
C ILE A 81 -8.85 -17.56 13.85
N ASP A 82 -8.77 -17.61 12.51
CA ASP A 82 -8.84 -18.85 11.76
C ASP A 82 -7.80 -19.85 12.24
N LYS A 83 -6.54 -19.41 12.37
CA LYS A 83 -5.43 -20.28 12.75
C LYS A 83 -5.53 -20.72 14.21
N SER A 84 -5.83 -19.79 15.12
CA SER A 84 -5.77 -20.02 16.56
C SER A 84 -7.00 -20.74 17.13
N PHE A 85 -8.17 -20.63 16.48
CA PHE A 85 -9.43 -21.18 17.01
C PHE A 85 -10.12 -22.19 16.09
N PHE A 86 -10.00 -22.08 14.76
CA PHE A 86 -10.80 -22.90 13.83
C PHE A 86 -10.02 -23.91 12.99
N SER A 87 -8.71 -23.74 12.83
CA SER A 87 -7.88 -24.67 12.07
C SER A 87 -7.87 -26.09 12.67
N GLU A 88 -7.55 -27.11 11.88
CA GLU A 88 -7.52 -28.51 12.36
C GLU A 88 -6.52 -28.74 13.51
N HIS A 89 -5.49 -27.90 13.62
CA HIS A 89 -4.49 -27.97 14.70
C HIS A 89 -4.47 -26.69 15.55
N ALA A 90 -5.60 -25.96 15.60
CA ALA A 90 -5.76 -24.77 16.42
C ALA A 90 -5.49 -25.06 17.91
N LEU A 91 -4.70 -24.18 18.55
CA LEU A 91 -4.32 -24.30 19.96
C LEU A 91 -5.49 -24.03 20.92
N TYR A 92 -6.43 -23.16 20.53
CA TYR A 92 -7.47 -22.62 21.40
C TYR A 92 -8.89 -23.04 20.96
N LYS A 93 -9.04 -24.23 20.37
CA LYS A 93 -10.33 -24.73 19.81
C LYS A 93 -11.51 -24.75 20.78
N ASN A 94 -11.23 -24.96 22.06
CA ASN A 94 -12.24 -25.08 23.11
C ASN A 94 -12.68 -23.72 23.67
N ASP A 95 -11.98 -22.66 23.30
CA ASP A 95 -12.28 -21.31 23.75
C ASP A 95 -13.36 -20.66 22.89
N MET A 96 -14.10 -19.76 23.52
CA MET A 96 -15.16 -19.02 22.87
C MET A 96 -14.61 -17.70 22.34
N VAL A 97 -14.58 -17.52 21.02
CA VAL A 97 -14.17 -16.27 20.37
C VAL A 97 -15.39 -15.55 19.80
N TRP A 98 -15.57 -14.29 20.20
CA TRP A 98 -16.54 -13.36 19.63
C TRP A 98 -15.80 -12.30 18.83
N PHE A 99 -15.80 -12.45 17.51
CA PHE A 99 -15.25 -11.46 16.60
C PHE A 99 -16.36 -10.54 16.11
N ILE A 100 -16.32 -9.29 16.54
CA ILE A 100 -17.39 -8.33 16.38
C ILE A 100 -16.87 -7.09 15.65
N ASP A 101 -17.60 -6.66 14.63
CA ASP A 101 -17.42 -5.34 14.02
C ASP A 101 -17.99 -4.29 14.97
N ALA A 102 -17.14 -3.41 15.49
CA ALA A 102 -17.50 -2.34 16.41
C ALA A 102 -18.62 -1.45 15.87
N ASN A 103 -18.77 -1.32 14.55
CA ASN A 103 -19.89 -0.57 13.95
C ASN A 103 -21.25 -1.21 14.24
N THR A 104 -21.31 -2.55 14.33
CA THR A 104 -22.56 -3.26 14.65
C THR A 104 -23.04 -2.98 16.07
N LEU A 105 -22.13 -2.60 16.96
CA LEU A 105 -22.44 -2.22 18.33
C LEU A 105 -23.20 -0.88 18.40
N TYR A 106 -23.24 -0.10 17.32
CA TYR A 106 -23.95 1.19 17.25
C TYR A 106 -25.27 1.15 16.49
N HIS A 107 -25.49 0.15 15.64
CA HIS A 107 -26.67 0.06 14.78
C HIS A 107 -27.94 -0.45 15.50
N SER A 108 -27.85 -0.80 16.78
CA SER A 108 -29.05 -0.99 17.58
C SER A 108 -29.73 0.37 17.78
N GLU A 109 -31.04 0.45 17.54
CA GLU A 109 -31.89 1.64 17.73
C GLU A 109 -31.85 2.24 19.16
N TYR A 110 -31.07 1.63 20.05
CA TYR A 110 -30.77 2.08 21.41
C TYR A 110 -29.38 2.69 21.48
N SER A 111 -29.31 3.97 21.83
CA SER A 111 -28.10 4.77 22.04
C SER A 111 -27.19 4.29 23.19
N ASP A 112 -27.51 3.18 23.85
CA ASP A 112 -26.83 2.67 25.05
C ASP A 112 -26.27 1.25 24.89
N PHE A 113 -25.42 1.03 23.89
CA PHE A 113 -24.62 -0.19 23.84
C PHE A 113 -23.68 -0.28 25.04
N ASP A 114 -23.90 -1.28 25.90
CA ASP A 114 -23.03 -1.67 26.98
C ASP A 114 -22.60 -3.12 26.75
N LEU A 115 -21.27 -3.34 26.69
CA LEU A 115 -20.68 -4.65 26.41
C LEU A 115 -21.07 -5.68 27.47
N GLU A 116 -21.23 -5.24 28.72
CA GLU A 116 -21.67 -6.09 29.81
C GLU A 116 -23.13 -6.53 29.61
N ASN A 117 -24.03 -5.59 29.32
CA ASN A 117 -25.43 -5.90 29.04
C ASN A 117 -25.58 -6.78 27.79
N TRP A 118 -24.81 -6.51 26.74
CA TRP A 118 -24.83 -7.33 25.53
C TRP A 118 -24.42 -8.78 25.81
N LEU A 119 -23.42 -9.02 26.67
CA LEU A 119 -23.05 -10.36 27.13
C LEU A 119 -24.14 -11.00 28.00
N ASN A 120 -24.76 -10.22 28.89
CA ASN A 120 -25.87 -10.69 29.73
C ASN A 120 -27.08 -11.13 28.89
N GLU A 121 -27.36 -10.41 27.80
CA GLU A 121 -28.40 -10.77 26.84
C GLU A 121 -28.09 -12.11 26.15
N GLN A 122 -26.82 -12.44 25.88
CA GLN A 122 -26.47 -13.74 25.28
C GLN A 122 -26.85 -14.93 26.17
N LEU A 123 -26.86 -14.73 27.49
CA LEU A 123 -27.32 -15.72 28.47
C LEU A 123 -28.85 -15.86 28.54
N GLY A 124 -29.61 -14.91 27.97
CA GLY A 124 -31.08 -14.89 27.97
C GLY A 124 -31.71 -13.82 28.85
N GLY A 125 -30.95 -12.83 29.33
CA GLY A 125 -31.42 -11.74 30.18
C GLY A 125 -31.67 -12.18 31.63
N GLY A 126 -31.24 -11.38 32.61
CA GLY A 126 -31.53 -11.59 34.04
C GLY A 126 -30.41 -12.16 34.91
N LYS A 127 -29.25 -12.53 34.35
CA LYS A 127 -28.03 -12.85 35.12
C LYS A 127 -26.81 -12.14 34.53
N ASN A 128 -25.91 -11.69 35.41
CA ASN A 128 -24.64 -11.13 35.01
C ASN A 128 -23.72 -12.24 34.46
N PHE A 129 -23.14 -12.02 33.29
CA PHE A 129 -22.34 -13.01 32.54
C PHE A 129 -21.10 -13.43 33.30
N ILE A 130 -20.39 -12.47 33.89
CA ILE A 130 -19.18 -12.72 34.67
C ILE A 130 -19.55 -13.51 35.92
N ASN A 131 -20.56 -13.06 36.67
CA ASN A 131 -20.99 -13.74 37.90
C ASN A 131 -21.48 -15.17 37.61
N TYR A 132 -22.24 -15.38 36.53
CA TYR A 132 -22.75 -16.70 36.16
C TYR A 132 -21.66 -17.77 36.02
N PHE A 133 -20.49 -17.41 35.49
CA PHE A 133 -19.36 -18.31 35.34
C PHE A 133 -18.39 -18.31 36.52
N ASN A 134 -18.34 -17.22 37.30
CA ASN A 134 -17.55 -17.18 38.54
C ASN A 134 -18.21 -17.99 39.67
N ASP A 135 -19.54 -18.02 39.73
CA ASP A 135 -20.30 -18.78 40.73
C ASP A 135 -20.15 -20.31 40.53
N ASP A 136 -19.92 -20.75 39.30
CA ASP A 136 -19.73 -22.16 38.95
C ASP A 136 -18.67 -22.33 37.82
N PRO A 137 -17.38 -22.31 38.17
CA PRO A 137 -16.29 -22.39 37.18
C PRO A 137 -16.28 -23.68 36.36
N LEU A 138 -16.92 -24.76 36.84
CA LEU A 138 -17.02 -26.04 36.11
C LEU A 138 -17.91 -25.93 34.87
N ARG A 139 -18.77 -24.90 34.78
CA ARG A 139 -19.56 -24.61 33.57
C ARG A 139 -18.72 -24.08 32.43
N ARG A 140 -17.51 -23.59 32.72
CA ARG A 140 -16.60 -23.01 31.74
C ARG A 140 -15.67 -24.10 31.18
N LYS A 141 -15.63 -24.23 29.85
CA LYS A 141 -14.74 -25.20 29.17
C LYS A 141 -13.47 -24.56 28.57
N GLY A 142 -13.34 -23.24 28.66
CA GLY A 142 -12.23 -22.49 28.08
C GLY A 142 -12.30 -21.01 28.43
N LYS A 143 -11.51 -20.18 27.74
CA LYS A 143 -11.57 -18.71 27.87
C LYS A 143 -12.65 -18.11 26.97
N VAL A 144 -13.05 -16.88 27.27
CA VAL A 144 -13.88 -16.03 26.42
C VAL A 144 -13.00 -14.90 25.87
N ILE A 145 -12.89 -14.83 24.54
CA ILE A 145 -12.07 -13.85 23.83
C ILE A 145 -13.00 -12.93 23.05
N LEU A 146 -12.98 -11.65 23.38
CA LEU A 146 -13.71 -10.61 22.66
C LEU A 146 -12.75 -9.91 21.71
N VAL A 147 -12.98 -10.01 20.41
CA VAL A 147 -12.20 -9.32 19.38
C VAL A 147 -13.07 -8.23 18.76
N LEU A 148 -12.69 -6.97 18.98
CA LEU A 148 -13.39 -5.80 18.46
C LEU A 148 -12.56 -5.13 17.36
N ASP A 149 -13.09 -5.06 16.14
CA ASP A 149 -12.45 -4.42 14.99
C ASP A 149 -13.35 -3.34 14.38
N GLY A 150 -12.80 -2.41 13.62
CA GLY A 150 -13.60 -1.46 12.85
C GLY A 150 -14.07 -0.22 13.61
N PHE A 151 -13.29 0.27 14.59
CA PHE A 151 -13.51 1.59 15.20
C PHE A 151 -13.24 2.70 14.17
N ASP A 152 -14.24 3.04 13.34
CA ASP A 152 -14.13 4.09 12.32
C ASP A 152 -14.94 5.34 12.67
N GLU A 153 -14.26 6.49 12.74
CA GLU A 153 -14.86 7.81 12.95
C GLU A 153 -15.76 8.26 11.79
N VAL A 154 -15.60 7.68 10.60
CA VAL A 154 -16.51 7.95 9.46
C VAL A 154 -17.91 7.42 9.74
N SER A 155 -17.99 6.25 10.37
CA SER A 155 -19.25 5.57 10.67
C SER A 155 -19.80 5.95 12.04
N ILE A 156 -18.94 6.33 12.98
CA ILE A 156 -19.29 6.61 14.37
C ILE A 156 -18.97 8.07 14.72
N LYS A 157 -19.97 8.84 15.17
CA LYS A 157 -19.72 10.24 15.59
C LYS A 157 -18.71 10.26 16.74
N LYS A 158 -17.77 11.23 16.72
CA LYS A 158 -16.67 11.34 17.71
C LYS A 158 -17.11 11.23 19.18
N ALA A 159 -18.23 11.84 19.56
CA ALA A 159 -18.77 11.75 20.91
C ALA A 159 -19.23 10.32 21.27
N GLN A 160 -19.81 9.60 20.32
CA GLN A 160 -20.26 8.21 20.47
C GLN A 160 -19.08 7.24 20.50
N LEU A 161 -18.04 7.50 19.71
CA LEU A 161 -16.79 6.73 19.77
C LEU A 161 -16.18 6.83 21.16
N LYS A 162 -16.05 8.06 21.69
CA LYS A 162 -15.55 8.29 23.06
C LYS A 162 -16.39 7.56 24.12
N SER A 163 -17.72 7.55 23.97
CA SER A 163 -18.61 6.82 24.89
C SER A 163 -18.35 5.31 24.86
N LEU A 164 -18.25 4.69 23.68
CA LEU A 164 -17.94 3.26 23.57
C LEU A 164 -16.58 2.92 24.16
N LEU A 165 -15.56 3.73 23.86
CA LEU A 165 -14.21 3.55 24.40
C LEU A 165 -14.21 3.55 25.93
N ASN A 166 -14.94 4.48 26.55
CA ASN A 166 -15.13 4.48 28.01
C ASN A 166 -15.83 3.19 28.50
N ARG A 167 -16.87 2.73 27.80
CA ARG A 167 -17.60 1.50 28.18
C ARG A 167 -16.73 0.25 28.07
N ILE A 168 -15.90 0.16 27.04
CA ILE A 168 -14.91 -0.91 26.90
C ILE A 168 -13.91 -0.87 28.06
N ALA A 169 -13.40 0.31 28.42
CA ALA A 169 -12.50 0.45 29.58
C ALA A 169 -13.19 0.02 30.89
N ASN A 170 -14.44 0.41 31.10
CA ASN A 170 -15.23 0.01 32.27
C ASN A 170 -15.43 -1.51 32.32
N PHE A 171 -15.73 -2.16 31.19
CA PHE A 171 -15.84 -3.62 31.11
C PHE A 171 -14.52 -4.34 31.45
N ILE A 172 -13.39 -3.81 30.97
CA ILE A 172 -12.06 -4.36 31.31
C ILE A 172 -11.79 -4.23 32.82
N CYS A 173 -12.23 -3.14 33.46
CA CYS A 173 -12.18 -3.00 34.91
C CYS A 173 -13.13 -3.97 35.62
N ALA A 174 -14.37 -4.13 35.14
CA ALA A 174 -15.35 -5.04 35.72
C ALA A 174 -14.94 -6.53 35.62
N SER A 175 -14.07 -6.87 34.67
CA SER A 175 -13.47 -8.20 34.54
C SER A 175 -12.20 -8.39 35.40
N GLU A 176 -11.94 -7.51 36.37
CA GLU A 176 -10.85 -7.69 37.33
C GLU A 176 -10.94 -9.05 38.05
N GLY A 177 -9.81 -9.75 38.11
CA GLY A 177 -9.71 -11.11 38.64
C GLY A 177 -10.18 -12.22 37.71
N CYS A 178 -10.72 -11.90 36.52
CA CYS A 178 -11.17 -12.90 35.55
C CYS A 178 -10.10 -13.19 34.48
N ASP A 179 -9.18 -14.10 34.78
CA ASP A 179 -8.09 -14.54 33.88
C ASP A 179 -8.59 -15.25 32.59
N TRP A 180 -9.85 -15.65 32.60
CA TRP A 180 -10.55 -16.35 31.54
C TRP A 180 -11.24 -15.41 30.54
N ILE A 181 -11.28 -14.10 30.79
CA ILE A 181 -11.78 -13.11 29.83
C ILE A 181 -10.59 -12.36 29.22
N LYS A 182 -10.56 -12.26 27.89
CA LYS A 182 -9.51 -11.56 27.13
C LYS A 182 -10.16 -10.62 26.11
N VAL A 183 -9.67 -9.40 26.00
CA VAL A 183 -10.15 -8.41 25.03
C VAL A 183 -9.05 -8.05 24.04
N VAL A 184 -9.35 -8.14 22.74
CA VAL A 184 -8.47 -7.77 21.64
C VAL A 184 -9.12 -6.63 20.87
N LEU A 185 -8.43 -5.51 20.75
CA LEU A 185 -8.89 -4.33 20.03
C LEU A 185 -8.11 -4.17 18.72
N SER A 186 -8.73 -3.67 17.66
CA SER A 186 -8.03 -3.25 16.43
C SER A 186 -8.36 -1.80 16.12
N MET A 187 -7.38 -0.91 16.26
CA MET A 187 -7.58 0.53 16.23
C MET A 187 -6.65 1.24 15.25
N ARG A 188 -7.07 2.43 14.79
CA ARG A 188 -6.16 3.39 14.18
C ARG A 188 -5.28 4.02 15.26
N SER A 189 -4.08 4.48 14.91
CA SER A 189 -3.18 5.14 15.87
C SER A 189 -3.82 6.34 16.55
N THR A 190 -4.62 7.14 15.83
CA THR A 190 -5.36 8.28 16.39
C THR A 190 -6.36 7.85 17.45
N THR A 191 -7.20 6.86 17.14
CA THR A 191 -8.18 6.30 18.08
C THR A 191 -7.51 5.65 19.29
N TRP A 192 -6.38 4.98 19.08
CA TRP A 192 -5.59 4.39 20.16
C TRP A 192 -5.01 5.44 21.10
N ILE A 193 -4.50 6.56 20.59
CA ILE A 193 -4.00 7.67 21.43
C ILE A 193 -5.14 8.19 22.31
N ASP A 194 -6.33 8.43 21.74
CA ASP A 194 -7.50 8.89 22.50
C ASP A 194 -7.96 7.88 23.57
N PHE A 195 -7.89 6.58 23.27
CA PHE A 195 -8.20 5.53 24.23
C PHE A 195 -7.12 5.42 25.32
N TYR A 196 -5.84 5.44 24.94
CA TYR A 196 -4.71 5.34 25.86
C TYR A 196 -4.71 6.50 26.87
N GLU A 197 -5.00 7.72 26.43
CA GLU A 197 -5.14 8.89 27.30
C GLU A 197 -6.24 8.73 28.35
N GLN A 198 -7.31 7.98 28.06
CA GLN A 198 -8.38 7.71 29.03
C GLN A 198 -7.93 6.70 30.09
N ILE A 199 -7.15 5.69 29.70
CA ILE A 199 -6.77 4.58 30.59
C ILE A 199 -5.44 4.80 31.32
N ARG A 200 -4.57 5.73 30.86
CA ARG A 200 -3.19 5.88 31.38
C ARG A 200 -3.09 6.21 32.86
N HIS A 201 -4.15 6.76 33.44
CA HIS A 201 -4.23 7.11 34.86
C HIS A 201 -4.64 5.93 35.75
N SER A 202 -5.17 4.85 35.19
CA SER A 202 -5.48 3.63 35.92
C SER A 202 -4.25 2.71 35.99
N ALA A 203 -3.69 2.56 37.18
CA ALA A 203 -2.57 1.64 37.41
C ALA A 203 -2.94 0.19 37.06
N TYR A 204 -4.18 -0.21 37.35
CA TYR A 204 -4.73 -1.52 36.99
C TYR A 204 -4.73 -1.74 35.48
N LEU A 205 -5.41 -0.87 34.72
CA LEU A 205 -5.51 -1.02 33.26
C LEU A 205 -4.15 -0.99 32.59
N LYS A 206 -3.25 -0.13 33.05
CA LYS A 206 -1.87 -0.06 32.53
C LYS A 206 -1.10 -1.36 32.77
N SER A 207 -1.28 -2.00 33.93
CA SER A 207 -0.63 -3.28 34.25
C SER A 207 -1.20 -4.46 33.46
N LYS A 208 -2.48 -4.40 33.09
CA LYS A 208 -3.20 -5.46 32.37
C LYS A 208 -3.19 -5.30 30.85
N LEU A 209 -2.60 -4.23 30.33
CA LEU A 209 -2.43 -3.98 28.90
C LEU A 209 -1.17 -4.66 28.38
N PHE A 210 -1.34 -5.47 27.34
CA PHE A 210 -0.22 -5.88 26.48
C PHE A 210 -0.14 -4.98 25.25
N ILE A 211 1.00 -4.31 25.05
CA ILE A 211 1.20 -3.37 23.93
C ILE A 211 1.79 -4.08 22.69
N GLY A 212 2.12 -5.37 22.78
CA GLY A 212 2.83 -6.09 21.72
C GLY A 212 4.34 -5.95 21.83
N ASN A 213 5.06 -6.81 21.10
CA ASN A 213 6.53 -6.82 21.13
C ASN A 213 7.14 -5.84 20.10
N GLN A 214 6.36 -5.40 19.11
CA GLN A 214 6.84 -4.60 17.98
C GLN A 214 6.34 -3.15 18.02
N VAL A 215 6.46 -2.50 19.18
CA VAL A 215 5.96 -1.13 19.37
C VAL A 215 6.87 -0.12 18.67
N MET A 216 6.33 0.56 17.67
CA MET A 216 6.91 1.75 17.06
C MET A 216 6.45 2.98 17.85
N MET A 217 7.31 3.44 18.76
CA MET A 217 7.00 4.54 19.69
C MET A 217 6.65 5.84 18.98
N ASP A 218 7.27 6.13 17.83
CA ASP A 218 7.06 7.38 17.08
C ASP A 218 5.64 7.52 16.52
N TYR A 219 4.98 6.39 16.24
CA TYR A 219 3.68 6.34 15.52
C TYR A 219 2.56 5.70 16.34
N PHE A 220 2.83 5.37 17.61
CA PHE A 220 1.93 4.62 18.48
C PHE A 220 1.29 3.43 17.75
N ALA A 221 2.11 2.62 17.09
CA ALA A 221 1.68 1.49 16.27
C ALA A 221 2.48 0.23 16.62
N ASN A 222 1.84 -0.93 16.56
CA ASN A 222 2.48 -2.22 16.84
C ASN A 222 2.26 -3.27 15.75
N VAL A 223 1.51 -2.92 14.70
CA VAL A 223 1.44 -3.70 13.47
C VAL A 223 2.46 -3.12 12.50
N PRO A 224 3.59 -3.80 12.24
CA PRO A 224 4.56 -3.33 11.26
C PRO A 224 3.98 -3.42 9.83
N PRO A 225 4.57 -2.74 8.85
CA PRO A 225 4.36 -3.05 7.44
C PRO A 225 4.66 -4.52 7.12
N LEU A 226 4.23 -5.00 5.95
CA LEU A 226 4.59 -6.34 5.49
C LEU A 226 6.12 -6.47 5.36
N SER A 227 6.64 -7.58 5.85
CA SER A 227 8.04 -7.97 5.68
C SER A 227 8.30 -8.43 4.26
N ASP A 228 9.57 -8.44 3.84
CA ASP A 228 9.93 -8.91 2.50
C ASP A 228 9.55 -10.39 2.30
N LYS A 229 9.56 -11.22 3.36
CA LYS A 229 9.06 -12.61 3.34
C LYS A 229 7.57 -12.67 3.05
N GLU A 230 6.77 -11.86 3.73
CA GLU A 230 5.31 -11.80 3.53
C GLU A 230 4.96 -11.28 2.14
N ILE A 231 5.65 -10.25 1.65
CA ILE A 231 5.47 -9.73 0.28
C ILE A 231 5.80 -10.82 -0.73
N ASN A 232 6.93 -11.50 -0.59
CA ASN A 232 7.30 -12.58 -1.50
C ASN A 232 6.26 -13.71 -1.50
N GLN A 233 5.69 -14.06 -0.35
CA GLN A 233 4.61 -15.04 -0.25
C GLN A 233 3.33 -14.56 -0.96
N VAL A 234 2.92 -13.31 -0.76
CA VAL A 234 1.76 -12.73 -1.46
C VAL A 234 2.01 -12.72 -2.97
N LEU A 235 3.16 -12.21 -3.42
CA LEU A 235 3.51 -12.13 -4.84
C LEU A 235 3.61 -13.51 -5.50
N SER A 236 4.10 -14.53 -4.79
CA SER A 236 4.19 -15.90 -5.31
C SER A 236 2.83 -16.56 -5.60
N LYS A 237 1.75 -16.02 -5.02
CA LYS A 237 0.38 -16.49 -5.30
C LYS A 237 -0.20 -15.93 -6.59
N PHE A 238 0.44 -14.91 -7.17
CA PHE A 238 0.10 -14.43 -8.51
C PHE A 238 0.84 -15.30 -9.54
N SER A 239 0.11 -15.90 -10.48
CA SER A 239 0.62 -16.87 -11.45
C SER A 239 1.78 -16.39 -12.34
N ASP A 240 1.94 -15.07 -12.52
CA ASP A 240 2.76 -14.51 -13.60
C ASP A 240 3.99 -13.72 -13.10
N ILE A 241 4.26 -13.73 -11.78
CA ILE A 241 5.29 -12.89 -11.16
C ILE A 241 6.47 -13.75 -10.70
N ASP A 242 7.64 -13.53 -11.31
CA ASP A 242 8.90 -13.96 -10.72
C ASP A 242 9.31 -12.97 -9.62
N VAL A 243 9.09 -13.39 -8.37
CA VAL A 243 9.37 -12.61 -7.16
C VAL A 243 10.84 -12.16 -7.07
N THR A 244 11.78 -12.91 -7.66
CA THR A 244 13.21 -12.57 -7.62
C THR A 244 13.55 -11.37 -8.48
N GLN A 245 12.75 -11.11 -9.51
CA GLN A 245 12.97 -10.09 -10.53
C GLN A 245 12.20 -8.78 -10.24
N VAL A 246 11.31 -8.76 -9.24
CA VAL A 246 10.53 -7.58 -8.89
C VAL A 246 11.44 -6.45 -8.39
N ASN A 247 11.27 -5.27 -8.98
CA ASN A 247 12.02 -4.06 -8.66
C ASN A 247 11.95 -3.73 -7.16
N GLN A 248 13.08 -3.33 -6.56
CA GLN A 248 13.17 -3.05 -5.13
C GLN A 248 12.27 -1.89 -4.67
N LYS A 249 12.12 -0.83 -5.48
CA LYS A 249 11.21 0.29 -5.17
C LYS A 249 9.76 -0.18 -5.13
N LEU A 250 9.39 -1.06 -6.06
CA LEU A 250 8.06 -1.64 -6.10
C LEU A 250 7.82 -2.55 -4.88
N LYS A 251 8.80 -3.38 -4.50
CA LYS A 251 8.74 -4.16 -3.25
C LYS A 251 8.57 -3.27 -2.01
N SER A 252 9.25 -2.11 -1.95
CA SER A 252 9.08 -1.20 -0.82
C SER A 252 7.68 -0.61 -0.73
N GLN A 253 7.00 -0.37 -1.86
CA GLN A 253 5.59 0.04 -1.86
C GLN A 253 4.67 -1.09 -1.38
N PHE A 254 4.90 -2.32 -1.83
CA PHE A 254 4.11 -3.48 -1.42
C PHE A 254 4.21 -3.85 0.07
N LYS A 255 5.11 -3.20 0.84
CA LYS A 255 5.07 -3.24 2.31
C LYS A 255 3.74 -2.75 2.87
N TYR A 256 3.01 -1.92 2.13
CA TYR A 256 1.68 -1.46 2.49
C TYR A 256 0.64 -2.20 1.64
N PRO A 257 -0.25 -3.02 2.26
CA PRO A 257 -1.26 -3.81 1.56
C PRO A 257 -2.12 -3.02 0.58
N PHE A 258 -2.34 -1.73 0.83
CA PHE A 258 -3.04 -0.86 -0.09
C PHE A 258 -2.43 -0.83 -1.50
N TYR A 259 -1.09 -0.80 -1.66
CA TYR A 259 -0.49 -0.81 -3.00
C TYR A 259 -0.64 -2.16 -3.71
N LEU A 260 -0.78 -3.26 -2.95
CA LEU A 260 -1.11 -4.58 -3.50
C LEU A 260 -2.55 -4.59 -4.06
N GLN A 261 -3.48 -3.89 -3.43
CA GLN A 261 -4.83 -3.67 -3.95
C GLN A 261 -4.80 -2.94 -5.29
N VAL A 262 -4.13 -1.76 -5.35
CA VAL A 262 -4.08 -0.98 -6.60
C VAL A 262 -3.42 -1.80 -7.71
N TYR A 263 -2.37 -2.54 -7.38
CA TYR A 263 -1.71 -3.44 -8.33
C TYR A 263 -2.67 -4.50 -8.87
N TYR A 264 -3.43 -5.16 -7.99
CA TYR A 264 -4.39 -6.17 -8.38
C TYR A 264 -5.51 -5.59 -9.27
N GLN A 265 -6.05 -4.41 -8.92
CA GLN A 265 -7.06 -3.72 -9.73
C GLN A 265 -6.53 -3.40 -11.13
N LEU A 266 -5.31 -2.88 -11.25
CA LEU A 266 -4.71 -2.61 -12.56
C LEU A 266 -4.52 -3.90 -13.39
N LYS A 267 -4.23 -5.04 -12.73
CA LYS A 267 -4.15 -6.35 -13.40
C LYS A 267 -5.53 -6.82 -13.89
N GLU A 268 -6.57 -6.68 -13.07
CA GLU A 268 -7.96 -7.00 -13.43
C GLU A 268 -8.46 -6.11 -14.59
N ASP A 269 -8.04 -4.85 -14.66
CA ASP A 269 -8.27 -3.95 -15.80
C ASP A 269 -7.56 -4.39 -17.10
N GLY A 270 -6.80 -5.50 -17.07
CA GLY A 270 -6.04 -6.02 -18.20
C GLY A 270 -4.75 -5.25 -18.50
N LYS A 271 -4.29 -4.36 -17.60
CA LYS A 271 -3.04 -3.64 -17.79
C LYS A 271 -1.86 -4.55 -17.53
N THR A 272 -0.94 -4.61 -18.48
CA THR A 272 0.30 -5.38 -18.36
C THR A 272 1.44 -4.47 -17.96
N PHE A 273 2.21 -4.87 -16.94
CA PHE A 273 3.38 -4.13 -16.46
C PHE A 273 4.60 -5.03 -16.41
N ASP A 274 5.75 -4.48 -16.77
CA ASP A 274 7.02 -5.09 -16.43
C ASP A 274 7.42 -4.74 -15.00
N TYR A 275 7.25 -5.70 -14.08
CA TYR A 275 7.53 -5.56 -12.64
C TYR A 275 9.02 -5.42 -12.31
N ARG A 276 9.92 -5.59 -13.29
CA ARG A 276 11.36 -5.34 -13.16
C ARG A 276 11.70 -3.85 -13.19
N THR A 277 10.74 -3.03 -13.61
CA THR A 277 10.97 -1.65 -14.00
C THR A 277 10.46 -0.64 -12.96
N ASP A 278 10.84 0.62 -13.13
CA ASP A 278 10.35 1.70 -12.26
C ASP A 278 8.93 2.14 -12.66
N LEU A 279 8.40 1.78 -13.83
CA LEU A 279 7.08 2.26 -14.30
C LEU A 279 5.90 1.87 -13.37
N PRO A 280 5.74 0.61 -12.93
CA PRO A 280 4.64 0.23 -12.05
C PRO A 280 4.55 1.13 -10.81
N PHE A 281 5.69 1.54 -10.23
CA PHE A 281 5.72 2.44 -9.07
C PHE A 281 4.93 3.73 -9.31
N TYR A 282 5.10 4.36 -10.48
CA TYR A 282 4.39 5.59 -10.85
C TYR A 282 2.91 5.36 -11.13
N GLU A 283 2.58 4.23 -11.76
CA GLU A 283 1.20 3.87 -12.08
C GLU A 283 0.40 3.54 -10.82
N LEU A 284 1.02 2.90 -9.82
CA LEU A 284 0.40 2.66 -8.51
C LEU A 284 0.12 3.95 -7.75
N ILE A 285 1.08 4.89 -7.72
CA ILE A 285 0.88 6.19 -7.08
C ILE A 285 -0.22 6.98 -7.80
N SER A 286 -0.20 7.00 -9.13
CA SER A 286 -1.23 7.68 -9.92
C SER A 286 -2.61 7.06 -9.71
N GLY A 287 -2.69 5.72 -9.60
CA GLY A 287 -3.92 5.00 -9.29
C GLY A 287 -4.44 5.36 -7.91
N PHE A 288 -3.57 5.35 -6.90
CA PHE A 288 -3.91 5.78 -5.54
C PHE A 288 -4.48 7.20 -5.49
N VAL A 289 -3.76 8.17 -6.06
CA VAL A 289 -4.20 9.57 -6.05
C VAL A 289 -5.52 9.71 -6.80
N SER A 290 -5.69 8.99 -7.91
CA SER A 290 -6.94 9.00 -8.65
C SER A 290 -8.10 8.51 -7.79
N GLU A 291 -7.97 7.35 -7.14
CA GLU A 291 -9.03 6.73 -6.35
C GLU A 291 -9.32 7.49 -5.05
N LYS A 292 -8.28 7.84 -4.29
CA LYS A 292 -8.43 8.38 -2.92
C LYS A 292 -8.57 9.89 -2.85
N ILE A 293 -8.14 10.60 -3.90
CA ILE A 293 -8.14 12.07 -3.90
C ILE A 293 -9.06 12.56 -5.01
N ASN A 294 -8.75 12.26 -6.28
CA ASN A 294 -9.45 12.89 -7.41
C ASN A 294 -10.92 12.46 -7.53
N LEU A 295 -11.24 11.19 -7.25
CA LEU A 295 -12.60 10.65 -7.30
C LEU A 295 -13.35 10.74 -5.97
N SER A 296 -12.73 11.34 -4.95
CA SER A 296 -13.30 11.45 -3.61
C SER A 296 -14.10 12.74 -3.41
N GLN A 297 -14.92 12.79 -2.36
CA GLN A 297 -15.58 14.03 -1.93
C GLN A 297 -14.55 15.09 -1.53
N HIS A 298 -14.93 16.36 -1.67
CA HIS A 298 -14.08 17.53 -1.35
C HIS A 298 -12.69 17.52 -2.03
N TYR A 299 -12.58 16.92 -3.23
CA TYR A 299 -11.29 16.75 -3.90
C TYR A 299 -10.55 18.09 -4.12
N THR A 300 -11.27 19.17 -4.41
CA THR A 300 -10.69 20.51 -4.62
C THR A 300 -10.00 21.01 -3.36
N GLU A 301 -10.71 20.96 -2.24
CA GLU A 301 -10.25 21.34 -0.91
C GLU A 301 -9.07 20.46 -0.47
N LYS A 302 -9.16 19.14 -0.69
CA LYS A 302 -8.06 18.21 -0.44
C LYS A 302 -6.80 18.60 -1.21
N ILE A 303 -6.91 18.87 -2.52
CA ILE A 303 -5.77 19.26 -3.34
C ILE A 303 -5.17 20.59 -2.86
N LEU A 304 -6.00 21.58 -2.49
CA LEU A 304 -5.53 22.86 -1.96
C LEU A 304 -4.77 22.69 -0.64
N LEU A 305 -5.29 21.89 0.29
CA LEU A 305 -4.61 21.55 1.55
C LEU A 305 -3.27 20.86 1.32
N LEU A 306 -3.24 19.83 0.46
CA LEU A 306 -2.01 19.08 0.18
C LEU A 306 -0.94 19.99 -0.44
N LYS A 307 -1.31 20.86 -1.37
CA LYS A 307 -0.40 21.88 -1.94
C LYS A 307 0.12 22.85 -0.89
N LYS A 308 -0.74 23.33 0.00
CA LYS A 308 -0.36 24.21 1.11
C LYS A 308 0.68 23.53 2.02
N ILE A 309 0.46 22.26 2.35
CA ILE A 309 1.41 21.44 3.13
C ILE A 309 2.76 21.35 2.40
N ILE A 310 2.77 21.08 1.08
CA ILE A 310 4.01 21.06 0.29
C ILE A 310 4.76 22.40 0.39
N VAL A 311 4.06 23.53 0.20
CA VAL A 311 4.67 24.87 0.27
C VAL A 311 5.30 25.12 1.64
N LEU A 312 4.60 24.80 2.72
CA LEU A 312 5.11 24.96 4.08
C LEU A 312 6.28 24.01 4.37
N SER A 313 6.24 22.77 3.87
CA SER A 313 7.32 21.79 4.07
C SER A 313 8.67 22.26 3.49
N LYS A 314 8.65 22.91 2.31
CA LYS A 314 9.86 23.46 1.67
C LYS A 314 10.53 24.53 2.52
N GLN A 315 9.74 25.34 3.23
CA GLN A 315 10.27 26.44 4.06
C GLN A 315 11.04 25.91 5.28
N ILE A 316 10.69 24.72 5.77
CA ILE A 316 11.21 24.18 7.03
C ILE A 316 12.59 23.50 6.86
N LYS A 317 13.09 23.29 5.61
CA LYS A 317 14.35 22.58 5.28
C LYS A 317 14.52 21.19 5.93
N LYS A 318 13.53 20.68 6.66
CA LYS A 318 13.48 19.37 7.32
C LYS A 318 12.38 18.48 6.73
N GLY A 319 12.44 18.27 5.41
CA GLY A 319 11.63 17.25 4.73
C GLY A 319 10.12 17.48 4.79
N ASN A 320 9.36 16.39 4.91
CA ASN A 320 7.91 16.28 4.78
C ASN A 320 7.11 16.73 6.04
N LEU A 321 7.70 17.50 6.95
CA LEU A 321 7.08 17.86 8.23
C LEU A 321 6.58 19.31 8.24
N VAL A 322 5.33 19.52 8.66
CA VAL A 322 4.72 20.85 8.81
C VAL A 322 4.10 20.99 10.20
N TYR A 323 4.39 22.09 10.90
CA TYR A 323 3.73 22.38 12.18
C TYR A 323 2.24 22.69 11.97
N LYS A 324 1.38 22.04 12.75
CA LYS A 324 -0.08 22.18 12.65
C LYS A 324 -0.57 23.61 12.92
N GLU A 325 0.14 24.34 13.78
CA GLU A 325 -0.06 25.77 14.04
C GLU A 325 -0.11 26.62 12.75
N ASN A 326 0.70 26.29 11.75
CA ASN A 326 0.75 27.02 10.47
C ASN A 326 -0.41 26.65 9.52
N LEU A 327 -1.20 25.63 9.86
CA LEU A 327 -2.32 25.12 9.07
C LEU A 327 -3.68 25.35 9.75
N LEU A 328 -3.74 25.89 10.97
CA LEU A 328 -4.97 25.95 11.76
C LEU A 328 -6.13 26.66 11.04
N ASN A 329 -5.84 27.77 10.36
CA ASN A 329 -6.87 28.49 9.60
C ASN A 329 -7.41 27.64 8.45
N ASP A 330 -6.52 27.01 7.69
CA ASP A 330 -6.89 26.15 6.57
C ASP A 330 -7.64 24.89 7.03
N ILE A 331 -7.21 24.26 8.13
CA ILE A 331 -7.88 23.11 8.75
C ILE A 331 -9.28 23.48 9.24
N THR A 332 -9.46 24.69 9.78
CA THR A 332 -10.78 25.14 10.25
C THR A 332 -11.73 25.38 9.10
N VAL A 333 -11.25 25.96 7.99
CA VAL A 333 -12.06 26.22 6.78
C VAL A 333 -12.37 24.92 6.02
N PHE A 334 -11.38 24.05 5.86
CA PHE A 334 -11.48 22.81 5.07
C PHE A 334 -11.53 21.56 5.96
N ARG A 335 -12.31 21.63 7.04
CA ARG A 335 -12.33 20.60 8.09
C ARG A 335 -12.64 19.20 7.59
N GLU A 336 -13.71 19.05 6.81
CA GLU A 336 -14.17 17.75 6.29
C GLU A 336 -13.11 17.13 5.37
N ALA A 337 -12.51 17.94 4.48
CA ALA A 337 -11.45 17.50 3.60
C ALA A 337 -10.20 17.05 4.38
N TYR A 338 -9.82 17.80 5.41
CA TYR A 338 -8.68 17.47 6.26
C TYR A 338 -8.91 16.18 7.06
N GLU A 339 -10.06 16.04 7.71
CA GLU A 339 -10.45 14.81 8.44
C GLU A 339 -10.44 13.60 7.50
N GLN A 340 -10.94 13.74 6.27
CA GLN A 340 -10.93 12.66 5.29
C GLN A 340 -9.50 12.27 4.84
N LEU A 341 -8.58 13.24 4.70
CA LEU A 341 -7.17 12.94 4.38
C LEU A 341 -6.46 12.12 5.48
N LEU A 342 -6.84 12.31 6.75
CA LEU A 342 -6.36 11.51 7.88
C LEU A 342 -6.98 10.10 7.85
N ILE A 343 -8.30 10.02 7.64
CA ILE A 343 -9.05 8.76 7.54
C ILE A 343 -8.53 7.88 6.40
N ASP A 344 -8.30 8.47 5.23
CA ASP A 344 -7.80 7.79 4.03
C ASP A 344 -6.34 7.33 4.19
N GLY A 345 -5.65 7.75 5.27
CA GLY A 345 -4.25 7.42 5.52
C GLY A 345 -3.29 8.14 4.56
N ILE A 346 -3.67 9.31 4.06
CA ILE A 346 -2.79 10.16 3.24
C ILE A 346 -1.90 11.01 4.15
N LEU A 347 -2.50 11.60 5.18
CA LEU A 347 -1.83 12.42 6.18
C LEU A 347 -1.86 11.74 7.56
N ILE A 348 -0.91 12.13 8.40
CA ILE A 348 -0.86 11.75 9.82
C ILE A 348 -0.56 12.97 10.68
N GLU A 349 -1.16 13.00 11.86
CA GLU A 349 -0.81 13.94 12.93
C GLU A 349 0.10 13.26 13.95
N GLU A 350 1.19 13.93 14.33
CA GLU A 350 2.15 13.44 15.31
C GLU A 350 2.42 14.51 16.37
N LYS A 351 2.77 14.06 17.58
CA LYS A 351 3.21 14.94 18.67
C LYS A 351 4.71 14.77 18.85
N LEU A 352 5.49 15.79 18.50
CA LEU A 352 6.92 15.82 18.75
C LEU A 352 7.16 16.14 20.23
N ALA A 353 7.66 15.15 20.96
CA ALA A 353 8.00 15.26 22.39
C ALA A 353 9.37 15.92 22.64
N ASP A 354 10.18 16.15 21.60
CA ASP A 354 11.53 16.71 21.68
C ASP A 354 11.59 18.20 22.05
N HIS A 355 10.43 18.87 22.17
CA HIS A 355 10.34 20.27 22.52
C HIS A 355 9.81 20.46 23.94
N ILE A 356 10.28 21.52 24.63
CA ILE A 356 9.84 21.92 25.98
C ILE A 356 8.30 22.04 26.06
N MET A 357 7.67 22.39 24.94
CA MET A 357 6.23 22.23 24.73
C MET A 357 5.99 21.27 23.57
N PRO A 358 5.15 20.23 23.74
CA PRO A 358 4.87 19.28 22.67
C PRO A 358 4.24 20.01 21.49
N LYS A 359 4.83 19.82 20.30
CA LYS A 359 4.33 20.42 19.06
C LYS A 359 3.63 19.38 18.21
N GLU A 360 2.42 19.71 17.75
CA GLU A 360 1.69 18.91 16.77
C GLU A 360 2.19 19.20 15.36
N VAL A 361 2.47 18.14 14.61
CA VAL A 361 2.94 18.21 13.24
C VAL A 361 2.08 17.35 12.34
N VAL A 362 1.97 17.76 11.08
CA VAL A 362 1.26 17.09 10.01
C VAL A 362 2.27 16.71 8.93
N ARG A 363 2.21 15.47 8.45
CA ARG A 363 3.03 14.98 7.35
C ARG A 363 2.29 13.96 6.49
N PHE A 364 2.79 13.71 5.27
CA PHE A 364 2.31 12.57 4.49
C PHE A 364 2.79 11.25 5.11
N ILE A 365 1.92 10.24 5.12
CA ILE A 365 2.27 8.89 5.59
C ILE A 365 3.30 8.25 4.64
N HIS A 366 3.08 8.37 3.35
CA HIS A 366 3.95 7.82 2.30
C HIS A 366 4.79 8.93 1.65
N SER A 367 6.11 8.74 1.63
CA SER A 367 7.05 9.65 0.94
C SER A 367 6.71 9.79 -0.53
N ASP A 368 6.30 8.72 -1.18
CA ASP A 368 6.03 8.68 -2.61
C ASP A 368 4.84 9.56 -3.00
N ILE A 369 3.86 9.70 -2.11
CA ILE A 369 2.70 10.58 -2.29
C ILE A 369 3.11 12.04 -2.08
N TYR A 370 3.96 12.31 -1.09
CA TYR A 370 4.59 13.63 -0.93
C TYR A 370 5.35 14.04 -2.20
N GLU A 371 6.15 13.13 -2.76
CA GLU A 371 6.91 13.38 -4.00
C GLU A 371 6.00 13.70 -5.18
N TYR A 372 4.88 12.98 -5.32
CA TYR A 372 3.87 13.27 -6.33
C TYR A 372 3.28 14.69 -6.16
N PHE A 373 2.85 15.07 -4.96
CA PHE A 373 2.30 16.41 -4.73
C PHE A 373 3.34 17.51 -4.81
N LEU A 374 4.60 17.21 -4.49
CA LEU A 374 5.74 18.09 -4.76
C LEU A 374 5.86 18.37 -6.26
N PHE A 375 5.77 17.34 -7.10
CA PHE A 375 5.75 17.49 -8.55
C PHE A 375 4.54 18.32 -9.01
N ILE A 376 3.33 18.04 -8.51
CA ILE A 376 2.12 18.81 -8.84
C ILE A 376 2.29 20.30 -8.51
N GLN A 377 2.86 20.63 -7.35
CA GLN A 377 3.13 22.01 -6.97
C GLN A 377 4.14 22.69 -7.91
N ILE A 378 5.17 21.95 -8.35
CA ILE A 378 6.18 22.47 -9.27
C ILE A 378 5.55 22.80 -10.64
N ILE A 379 4.71 21.93 -11.18
CA ILE A 379 4.07 22.19 -12.49
C ILE A 379 3.08 23.34 -12.41
N ASP A 380 2.31 23.47 -11.33
CA ASP A 380 1.35 24.58 -11.17
C ASP A 380 2.06 25.93 -11.08
N ASN A 381 3.21 25.99 -10.41
CA ASN A 381 4.05 27.20 -10.39
C ASN A 381 4.58 27.58 -11.78
N ASN A 382 4.70 26.61 -12.70
CA ASN A 382 5.11 26.80 -14.09
C ASN A 382 3.92 26.84 -15.07
N GLN A 383 2.74 27.25 -14.59
CA GLN A 383 1.51 27.39 -15.39
C GLN A 383 1.09 26.09 -16.11
N ARG A 384 1.44 24.93 -15.52
CA ARG A 384 1.22 23.57 -16.06
C ARG A 384 1.90 23.29 -17.40
N ASN A 385 2.83 24.15 -17.83
CA ASN A 385 3.61 23.95 -19.03
C ASN A 385 4.89 23.19 -18.68
N ILE A 386 5.05 22.01 -19.27
CA ILE A 386 6.31 21.27 -19.21
C ILE A 386 7.11 21.69 -20.43
N ASN A 387 8.19 22.42 -20.20
CA ASN A 387 9.12 22.89 -21.22
C ASN A 387 10.57 22.71 -20.76
N ASN A 388 11.51 23.08 -21.62
CA ASN A 388 12.94 23.02 -21.31
C ASN A 388 13.32 23.80 -20.04
N ASP A 389 12.67 24.93 -19.76
CA ASP A 389 12.96 25.74 -18.57
C ASP A 389 12.63 24.98 -17.28
N LEU A 390 11.50 24.26 -17.26
CA LEU A 390 11.14 23.41 -16.13
C LEU A 390 12.16 22.29 -15.92
N PHE A 391 12.61 21.65 -17.01
CA PHE A 391 13.61 20.59 -16.91
C PHE A 391 14.97 21.10 -16.43
N GLU A 392 15.41 22.26 -16.90
CA GLU A 392 16.63 22.92 -16.43
C GLU A 392 16.52 23.37 -14.97
N TYR A 393 15.35 23.89 -14.56
CA TYR A 393 15.05 24.18 -13.15
C TYR A 393 15.21 22.93 -12.28
N LEU A 394 14.59 21.81 -12.67
CA LEU A 394 14.70 20.55 -11.94
C LEU A 394 16.15 20.05 -11.89
N ARG A 395 16.90 20.20 -12.99
CA ARG A 395 18.31 19.78 -13.07
C ARG A 395 19.19 20.57 -12.09
N ILE A 396 18.99 21.87 -11.99
CA ILE A 396 19.79 22.80 -11.19
C ILE A 396 19.39 22.72 -9.70
N GLU A 397 18.11 22.95 -9.40
CA GLU A 397 17.61 23.05 -8.02
C GLU A 397 17.75 21.73 -7.26
N TYR A 398 17.54 20.59 -7.94
CA TYR A 398 17.63 19.26 -7.34
C TYR A 398 18.95 18.56 -7.66
N SER A 399 20.00 19.28 -8.06
CA SER A 399 21.24 18.68 -8.59
C SER A 399 21.93 17.66 -7.68
N ARG A 400 21.77 17.79 -6.35
CA ARG A 400 22.31 16.88 -5.31
C ARG A 400 21.22 16.12 -4.56
N ASN A 401 19.97 16.23 -4.99
CA ASN A 401 18.83 15.64 -4.31
C ASN A 401 18.46 14.32 -5.00
N PRO A 402 18.29 13.20 -4.27
CA PRO A 402 17.85 11.93 -4.85
C PRO A 402 16.51 12.03 -5.61
N LEU A 403 15.67 13.03 -5.27
CA LEU A 403 14.39 13.27 -5.92
C LEU A 403 14.49 13.76 -7.37
N ARG A 404 15.67 14.23 -7.83
CA ARG A 404 15.81 14.80 -9.18
C ARG A 404 15.29 13.85 -10.26
N LEU A 405 15.77 12.60 -10.26
CA LEU A 405 15.39 11.63 -11.27
C LEU A 405 13.88 11.31 -11.19
N GLN A 406 13.31 11.21 -9.99
CA GLN A 406 11.89 10.93 -9.81
C GLN A 406 11.01 12.09 -10.33
N LEU A 407 11.38 13.33 -10.04
CA LEU A 407 10.66 14.51 -10.55
C LEU A 407 10.74 14.62 -12.07
N LEU A 408 11.88 14.29 -12.67
CA LEU A 408 12.03 14.21 -14.13
C LEU A 408 11.16 13.10 -14.73
N GLN A 409 11.10 11.92 -14.10
CA GLN A 409 10.24 10.81 -14.52
C GLN A 409 8.75 11.18 -14.41
N TRP A 410 8.34 11.89 -13.35
CA TRP A 410 6.98 12.44 -13.24
C TRP A 410 6.67 13.47 -14.34
N ALA A 411 7.59 14.38 -14.65
CA ALA A 411 7.43 15.37 -15.70
C ALA A 411 7.27 14.72 -17.09
N VAL A 412 8.14 13.77 -17.42
CA VAL A 412 8.02 12.96 -18.63
C VAL A 412 6.68 12.22 -18.66
N ARG A 413 6.29 11.59 -17.56
CA ARG A 413 5.03 10.86 -17.48
C ARG A 413 3.84 11.76 -17.77
N HIS A 414 3.80 12.94 -17.17
CA HIS A 414 2.75 13.93 -17.43
C HIS A 414 2.72 14.38 -18.89
N ALA A 415 3.87 14.60 -19.52
CA ALA A 415 3.95 14.95 -20.95
C ALA A 415 3.41 13.83 -21.84
N VAL A 416 3.82 12.58 -21.61
CA VAL A 416 3.38 11.41 -22.39
C VAL A 416 1.88 11.16 -22.21
N ILE A 417 1.34 11.26 -20.99
CA ILE A 417 -0.11 11.07 -20.74
C ILE A 417 -0.93 12.09 -21.52
N ASN A 418 -0.50 13.36 -21.52
CA ASN A 418 -1.14 14.46 -22.23
C ASN A 418 -0.84 14.50 -23.75
N ASN A 419 -0.22 13.45 -24.31
CA ASN A 419 0.15 13.35 -25.73
C ASN A 419 1.07 14.47 -26.24
N ASN A 420 1.92 15.03 -25.37
CA ASN A 420 2.89 16.06 -25.76
C ASN A 420 4.30 15.47 -25.88
N ILE A 421 4.81 15.31 -27.11
CA ILE A 421 6.11 14.69 -27.41
C ILE A 421 7.27 15.68 -27.25
N THR A 422 7.04 16.98 -27.49
CA THR A 422 8.11 18.00 -27.44
C THR A 422 8.88 17.98 -26.11
N PRO A 423 8.22 17.96 -24.93
CA PRO A 423 8.92 17.89 -23.65
C PRO A 423 9.65 16.56 -23.43
N VAL A 424 9.19 15.47 -24.06
CA VAL A 424 9.90 14.18 -24.01
C VAL A 424 11.22 14.28 -24.77
N ILE A 425 11.23 14.91 -25.95
CA ILE A 425 12.44 15.16 -26.73
C ILE A 425 13.38 16.12 -25.97
N GLU A 426 12.85 17.13 -25.29
CA GLU A 426 13.65 18.03 -24.45
C GLU A 426 14.28 17.29 -23.26
N ALA A 427 13.51 16.43 -22.57
CA ALA A 427 14.03 15.59 -21.50
C ALA A 427 15.16 14.68 -21.98
N LEU A 428 15.06 14.15 -23.21
CA LEU A 428 16.13 13.39 -23.85
C LEU A 428 17.37 14.23 -24.13
N LYS A 429 17.32 15.56 -24.26
CA LYS A 429 18.51 16.40 -24.49
C LYS A 429 19.21 16.86 -23.21
N LEU A 430 18.61 16.59 -22.04
CA LEU A 430 19.17 17.03 -20.76
C LEU A 430 20.53 16.41 -20.48
N LYS A 431 21.47 17.25 -20.04
CA LYS A 431 22.81 16.83 -19.60
C LYS A 431 22.72 16.27 -18.17
N LEU A 432 22.57 14.95 -18.07
CA LEU A 432 22.48 14.20 -16.81
C LEU A 432 23.69 13.27 -16.68
N PRO A 433 24.05 12.84 -15.45
CA PRO A 433 25.00 11.75 -15.26
C PRO A 433 24.57 10.49 -16.02
N SER A 434 25.50 9.76 -16.64
CA SER A 434 25.20 8.63 -17.54
C SER A 434 24.24 7.60 -16.94
N LYS A 435 24.37 7.32 -15.63
CA LYS A 435 23.47 6.41 -14.91
C LYS A 435 22.03 6.91 -14.82
N GLU A 436 21.83 8.21 -14.54
CA GLU A 436 20.50 8.82 -14.50
C GLU A 436 19.89 8.92 -15.89
N LYS A 437 20.72 9.29 -16.88
CA LYS A 437 20.32 9.37 -18.28
C LYS A 437 19.80 8.03 -18.80
N ASN A 438 20.55 6.94 -18.59
CA ASN A 438 20.15 5.59 -18.97
C ASN A 438 18.82 5.17 -18.35
N LYS A 439 18.62 5.46 -17.06
CA LYS A 439 17.37 5.17 -16.36
C LYS A 439 16.19 5.99 -16.89
N LEU A 440 16.40 7.27 -17.17
CA LEU A 440 15.36 8.14 -17.72
C LEU A 440 14.93 7.69 -19.12
N MET A 441 15.90 7.35 -19.98
CA MET A 441 15.63 6.85 -21.34
C MET A 441 14.86 5.53 -21.32
N LEU A 442 15.29 4.58 -20.48
CA LEU A 442 14.59 3.31 -20.33
C LEU A 442 13.16 3.52 -19.80
N PHE A 443 12.98 4.42 -18.83
CA PHE A 443 11.66 4.78 -18.32
C PHE A 443 10.74 5.39 -19.39
N ILE A 444 11.24 6.31 -20.22
CA ILE A 444 10.47 6.88 -21.34
C ILE A 444 10.00 5.76 -22.27
N LEU A 445 10.90 4.84 -22.65
CA LEU A 445 10.57 3.76 -23.57
C LEU A 445 9.53 2.80 -23.01
N GLN A 446 9.67 2.42 -21.74
CA GLN A 446 8.70 1.58 -21.04
C GLN A 446 7.34 2.25 -20.96
N LEU A 447 7.30 3.55 -20.72
CA LEU A 447 6.04 4.30 -20.66
C LEU A 447 5.37 4.37 -22.04
N LEU A 448 6.14 4.56 -23.11
CA LEU A 448 5.63 4.55 -24.49
C LEU A 448 5.11 3.16 -24.88
N GLU A 449 5.84 2.10 -24.52
CA GLU A 449 5.42 0.71 -24.72
C GLU A 449 4.12 0.39 -23.96
N PHE A 450 4.07 0.75 -22.68
CA PHE A 450 2.88 0.59 -21.85
C PHE A 450 1.65 1.30 -22.44
N LYS A 451 1.83 2.52 -22.95
CA LYS A 451 0.73 3.27 -23.58
C LYS A 451 0.31 2.69 -24.93
N SER A 452 1.23 2.08 -25.67
CA SER A 452 0.96 1.37 -26.93
C SER A 452 0.14 0.09 -26.69
N LEU A 453 0.54 -0.72 -25.70
CA LEU A 453 -0.12 -2.00 -25.41
C LEU A 453 -1.55 -1.84 -24.87
N ASN A 454 -1.79 -0.81 -24.06
CA ASN A 454 -3.08 -0.62 -23.36
C ASN A 454 -4.12 0.22 -24.13
N LYS A 455 -3.97 0.35 -25.47
CA LYS A 455 -4.97 0.87 -26.43
C LYS A 455 -5.81 2.07 -25.95
N ASN A 456 -5.17 3.19 -25.63
CA ASN A 456 -5.87 4.47 -25.67
C ASN A 456 -6.17 4.81 -27.14
N LYS A 457 -7.46 4.86 -27.52
CA LYS A 457 -7.92 5.25 -28.87
C LYS A 457 -7.29 6.61 -29.22
N GLY A 458 -6.31 6.63 -30.12
CA GLY A 458 -5.55 7.82 -30.51
C GLY A 458 -4.02 7.65 -30.51
N PHE A 459 -3.48 6.59 -29.89
CA PHE A 459 -2.03 6.35 -29.84
C PHE A 459 -1.50 5.56 -31.05
N ASN A 460 -2.08 5.77 -32.24
CA ASN A 460 -1.58 5.17 -33.47
C ASN A 460 -0.40 6.01 -33.98
N ARG A 461 0.84 5.58 -33.66
CA ARG A 461 2.15 6.15 -34.05
C ARG A 461 2.63 7.40 -33.29
N ILE A 462 3.04 7.24 -32.03
CA ILE A 462 3.69 8.34 -31.27
C ILE A 462 5.20 8.30 -31.25
N ILE A 463 5.83 7.20 -31.66
CA ILE A 463 7.23 7.29 -32.05
C ILE A 463 7.25 7.73 -33.51
N ASP A 464 7.34 9.04 -33.68
CA ASP A 464 7.64 9.66 -34.96
C ASP A 464 9.16 9.61 -35.23
N GLU A 465 9.53 9.97 -36.46
CA GLU A 465 10.93 10.06 -36.89
C GLU A 465 11.75 10.97 -35.96
N HIS A 466 11.15 12.06 -35.46
CA HIS A 466 11.80 13.02 -34.57
C HIS A 466 12.18 12.42 -33.21
N LEU A 467 11.31 11.60 -32.63
CA LEU A 467 11.59 10.93 -31.36
C LEU A 467 12.66 9.83 -31.55
N HIS A 468 12.60 9.07 -32.65
CA HIS A 468 13.65 8.11 -33.01
C HIS A 468 15.01 8.79 -33.17
N ASP A 469 15.07 9.91 -33.89
CA ASP A 469 16.27 10.72 -34.07
C ASP A 469 16.82 11.23 -32.73
N ALA A 470 15.94 11.68 -31.83
CA ALA A 470 16.34 12.13 -30.50
C ALA A 470 16.97 10.99 -29.69
N PHE A 471 16.37 9.79 -29.69
CA PHE A 471 16.96 8.63 -29.04
C PHE A 471 18.31 8.24 -29.66
N LEU A 472 18.41 8.19 -30.99
CA LEU A 472 19.64 7.81 -31.68
C LEU A 472 20.80 8.76 -31.35
N LYS A 473 20.57 10.08 -31.33
CA LYS A 473 21.59 11.07 -30.98
C LYS A 473 22.16 10.87 -29.58
N GLU A 474 21.31 10.48 -28.63
CA GLU A 474 21.72 10.25 -27.25
C GLU A 474 22.38 8.88 -27.09
N ILE A 475 21.83 7.82 -27.72
CA ILE A 475 22.38 6.45 -27.70
C ILE A 475 23.84 6.44 -28.17
N MET A 476 24.17 7.19 -29.22
CA MET A 476 25.54 7.29 -29.73
C MET A 476 26.54 7.90 -28.73
N GLN A 477 26.05 8.59 -27.69
CA GLN A 477 26.86 9.20 -26.64
C GLN A 477 26.91 8.36 -25.36
N LEU A 478 26.13 7.28 -25.28
CA LEU A 478 26.07 6.42 -24.11
C LEU A 478 27.20 5.40 -24.11
N ASP A 479 27.55 4.97 -22.90
CA ASP A 479 28.46 3.84 -22.71
C ASP A 479 27.79 2.55 -23.23
N LEU A 480 28.37 1.98 -24.29
CA LEU A 480 27.91 0.77 -24.98
C LEU A 480 27.81 -0.44 -24.03
N LEU A 481 28.60 -0.45 -22.95
CA LEU A 481 28.61 -1.51 -21.94
C LEU A 481 27.64 -1.26 -20.78
N GLY A 482 26.84 -0.19 -20.86
CA GLY A 482 25.86 0.14 -19.83
C GLY A 482 24.79 -0.94 -19.70
N PRO A 483 24.39 -1.33 -18.47
CA PRO A 483 23.46 -2.44 -18.23
C PRO A 483 22.05 -2.21 -18.82
N CYS A 484 21.69 -0.97 -19.13
CA CYS A 484 20.40 -0.62 -19.73
C CYS A 484 20.46 -0.48 -21.26
N TYR A 485 21.65 -0.45 -21.87
CA TYR A 485 21.82 -0.09 -23.28
C TYR A 485 21.17 -1.12 -24.22
N LYS A 486 21.43 -2.41 -23.99
CA LYS A 486 20.82 -3.52 -24.74
C LYS A 486 19.29 -3.53 -24.63
N GLU A 487 18.74 -3.28 -23.44
CA GLU A 487 17.29 -3.23 -23.22
C GLU A 487 16.63 -2.00 -23.86
N ILE A 488 17.31 -0.84 -23.87
CA ILE A 488 16.87 0.36 -24.61
C ILE A 488 16.72 0.03 -26.10
N LEU A 489 17.73 -0.58 -26.71
CA LEU A 489 17.70 -0.93 -28.13
C LEU A 489 16.64 -1.98 -28.47
N LYS A 490 16.51 -3.03 -27.67
CA LYS A 490 15.44 -4.03 -27.83
C LYS A 490 14.06 -3.39 -27.77
N THR A 491 13.83 -2.50 -26.80
CA THR A 491 12.54 -1.82 -26.63
C THR A 491 12.25 -0.88 -27.80
N LEU A 492 13.24 -0.10 -28.25
CA LEU A 492 13.12 0.73 -29.45
C LEU A 492 12.80 -0.09 -30.72
N LYS A 493 13.47 -1.23 -30.90
CA LYS A 493 13.21 -2.17 -32.00
C LYS A 493 11.76 -2.69 -31.98
N ARG A 494 11.21 -3.00 -30.80
CA ARG A 494 9.80 -3.44 -30.67
C ARG A 494 8.78 -2.34 -30.99
N LEU A 495 9.11 -1.08 -30.69
CA LEU A 495 8.18 0.04 -30.83
C LEU A 495 8.21 0.71 -32.21
N THR A 496 9.27 0.51 -32.99
CA THR A 496 9.37 1.09 -34.33
C THR A 496 8.62 0.23 -35.37
N THR A 497 8.04 0.92 -36.35
CA THR A 497 7.46 0.28 -37.55
C THR A 497 8.19 0.70 -38.82
N GLN A 498 9.20 1.56 -38.70
CA GLN A 498 9.92 2.13 -39.83
C GLN A 498 11.11 1.24 -40.20
N PRO A 499 11.28 0.86 -41.48
CA PRO A 499 12.34 -0.05 -41.90
C PRO A 499 13.76 0.46 -41.63
N ASN A 500 14.02 1.77 -41.71
CA ASN A 500 15.36 2.33 -41.55
C ASN A 500 15.82 2.25 -40.08
N GLU A 501 14.93 2.58 -39.16
CA GLU A 501 15.16 2.58 -37.72
C GLU A 501 15.28 1.15 -37.20
N LEU A 502 14.43 0.23 -37.70
CA LEU A 502 14.57 -1.22 -37.46
C LEU A 502 15.95 -1.72 -37.86
N MET A 503 16.45 -1.29 -39.02
CA MET A 503 17.77 -1.66 -39.53
C MET A 503 18.89 -1.12 -38.65
N ILE A 504 18.81 0.14 -38.20
CA ILE A 504 19.79 0.74 -37.29
C ILE A 504 19.83 0.01 -35.95
N TYR A 505 18.67 -0.19 -35.30
CA TYR A 505 18.62 -0.84 -33.98
C TYR A 505 19.07 -2.30 -34.04
N SER A 506 18.68 -3.04 -35.08
CA SER A 506 19.13 -4.43 -35.28
C SER A 506 20.63 -4.51 -35.56
N SER A 507 21.20 -3.53 -36.28
CA SER A 507 22.65 -3.45 -36.51
C SER A 507 23.42 -3.17 -35.22
N LEU A 508 22.92 -2.25 -34.37
CA LEU A 508 23.52 -1.97 -33.06
C LEU A 508 23.43 -3.18 -32.13
N LEU A 509 22.31 -3.90 -32.12
CA LEU A 509 22.16 -5.13 -31.34
C LEU A 509 23.09 -6.25 -31.83
N ALA A 510 23.24 -6.42 -33.14
CA ALA A 510 24.21 -7.36 -33.72
C ALA A 510 25.65 -6.99 -33.34
N TYR A 511 25.99 -5.71 -33.36
CA TYR A 511 27.30 -5.24 -32.91
C TYR A 511 27.57 -5.56 -31.44
N ILE A 512 26.59 -5.35 -30.55
CA ILE A 512 26.69 -5.75 -29.14
C ILE A 512 26.87 -7.27 -29.02
N ALA A 513 26.10 -8.06 -29.77
CA ALA A 513 26.21 -9.51 -29.74
C ALA A 513 27.62 -9.99 -30.17
N VAL A 514 28.26 -9.31 -31.11
CA VAL A 514 29.67 -9.56 -31.47
C VAL A 514 30.60 -9.25 -30.29
N LEU A 515 30.43 -8.09 -29.64
CA LEU A 515 31.25 -7.71 -28.49
C LEU A 515 31.08 -8.65 -27.28
N GLU A 516 29.87 -9.15 -27.05
CA GLU A 516 29.52 -10.09 -25.98
C GLU A 516 29.83 -11.55 -26.34
N LEU A 517 30.26 -11.84 -27.58
CA LEU A 517 30.43 -13.18 -28.14
C LEU A 517 29.15 -14.04 -28.08
N ASP A 518 27.97 -13.41 -28.13
CA ASP A 518 26.66 -14.06 -28.11
C ASP A 518 26.24 -14.48 -29.53
N THR A 519 26.71 -15.67 -29.93
CA THR A 519 26.44 -16.25 -31.25
C THR A 519 24.94 -16.49 -31.51
N GLN A 520 24.14 -16.72 -30.46
CA GLN A 520 22.70 -16.94 -30.62
C GLN A 520 21.99 -15.64 -30.95
N GLN A 521 22.24 -14.58 -30.18
CA GLN A 521 21.67 -13.26 -30.46
C GLN A 521 22.12 -12.74 -31.83
N LEU A 522 23.40 -12.91 -32.19
CA LEU A 522 23.91 -12.48 -33.49
C LEU A 522 23.18 -13.16 -34.64
N ARG A 523 22.89 -14.46 -34.55
CA ARG A 523 22.13 -15.20 -35.55
C ARG A 523 20.70 -14.66 -35.70
N LEU A 524 20.03 -14.34 -34.59
CA LEU A 524 18.68 -13.77 -34.60
C LEU A 524 18.67 -12.40 -35.29
N GLU A 525 19.61 -11.51 -34.94
CA GLU A 525 19.69 -10.18 -35.55
C GLU A 525 20.04 -10.23 -37.04
N ILE A 526 20.89 -11.17 -37.50
CA ILE A 526 21.16 -11.38 -38.92
C ILE A 526 19.88 -11.81 -39.67
N ALA A 527 19.08 -12.70 -39.09
CA ALA A 527 17.82 -13.14 -39.70
C ALA A 527 16.83 -11.97 -39.81
N ASP A 528 16.71 -11.15 -38.77
CA ASP A 528 15.87 -9.95 -38.78
C ASP A 528 16.34 -8.93 -39.83
N LEU A 529 17.66 -8.67 -39.91
CA LEU A 529 18.24 -7.78 -40.92
C LEU A 529 17.99 -8.26 -42.36
N LYS A 530 17.96 -9.58 -42.61
CA LYS A 530 17.62 -10.15 -43.93
C LYS A 530 16.15 -9.98 -44.28
N ASN A 531 15.26 -9.99 -43.29
CA ASN A 531 13.82 -9.84 -43.48
C ASN A 531 13.40 -8.38 -43.74
N ILE A 532 14.21 -7.39 -43.35
CA ILE A 532 13.94 -5.95 -43.57
C ILE A 532 14.27 -5.58 -45.03
N GLY A 533 13.35 -5.87 -45.96
CA GLY A 533 13.57 -5.70 -47.40
C GLY A 533 13.50 -4.26 -47.94
N GLY A 534 13.05 -3.27 -47.17
CA GLY A 534 12.63 -1.95 -47.69
C GLY A 534 13.62 -0.77 -47.55
N GLY A 535 14.62 -0.83 -46.66
CA GLY A 535 15.53 0.29 -46.35
C GLY A 535 16.90 0.26 -47.05
N LEU A 536 17.15 -0.78 -47.84
CA LEU A 536 18.48 -1.16 -48.35
C LEU A 536 19.10 -0.19 -49.37
N GLN A 537 18.37 0.79 -49.89
CA GLN A 537 18.88 1.68 -50.94
C GLN A 537 19.84 2.76 -50.45
N LYS A 538 19.90 3.05 -49.14
CA LYS A 538 20.75 4.13 -48.59
C LYS A 538 22.10 3.67 -48.04
N TRP A 539 22.35 2.36 -47.93
CA TRP A 539 23.55 1.83 -47.27
C TRP A 539 24.58 1.32 -48.27
N LEU A 540 25.83 1.79 -48.15
CA LEU A 540 26.97 1.35 -48.99
C LEU A 540 27.32 -0.12 -48.78
N VAL A 541 27.16 -0.62 -47.56
CA VAL A 541 27.37 -2.03 -47.19
C VAL A 541 26.12 -2.52 -46.48
N LYS A 542 25.60 -3.67 -46.91
CA LYS A 542 24.45 -4.30 -46.26
C LYS A 542 24.90 -4.87 -44.90
N PRO A 543 24.32 -4.41 -43.76
CA PRO A 543 24.70 -4.90 -42.43
C PRO A 543 24.56 -6.41 -42.28
N ALA A 544 23.51 -7.01 -42.87
CA ALA A 544 23.29 -8.46 -42.85
C ALA A 544 24.47 -9.25 -43.42
N ASP A 545 25.09 -8.75 -44.50
CA ASP A 545 26.21 -9.41 -45.16
C ASP A 545 27.50 -9.24 -44.34
N ALA A 546 27.74 -8.05 -43.81
CA ALA A 546 28.88 -7.77 -42.94
C ALA A 546 28.87 -8.63 -41.66
N PHE A 547 27.73 -8.72 -40.97
CA PHE A 547 27.60 -9.57 -39.78
C PHE A 547 27.63 -11.06 -40.11
N SER A 548 27.15 -11.48 -41.30
CA SER A 548 27.28 -12.88 -41.74
C SER A 548 28.74 -13.29 -41.94
N ILE A 549 29.61 -12.38 -42.39
CA ILE A 549 31.06 -12.63 -42.50
C ILE A 549 31.70 -12.79 -41.12
N ILE A 550 31.27 -12.01 -40.13
CA ILE A 550 31.79 -12.09 -38.75
C ILE A 550 31.29 -13.35 -38.03
N TYR A 551 30.08 -13.81 -38.35
CA TYR A 551 29.46 -15.00 -37.74
C TYR A 551 30.07 -16.31 -38.25
N ASN A 552 30.50 -16.36 -39.51
CA ASN A 552 31.15 -17.51 -40.14
C ASN A 552 32.65 -17.52 -39.85
#